data_AF-A0AAW7YNH3-F1
#
_entry.id   AF-A0AAW7YNH3-F1
#
_cell.length_a   1.000
_cell.length_b   1.000
_cell.length_c   1.000
_cell.angle_alpha   90.00
_cell.angle_beta   90.00
_cell.angle_gamma   90.00
#
_symmetry.space_group_name_H-M   'P 1'
#
loop_
_entity.id
_entity.type
_entity.pdbx_description
1 polymer ?
#
loop_
_entity_poly.entity_id
_entity_poly.type
_entity_poly.pdbx_seq_one_letter_code
_entity_poly.pdbx_strand_id
1 'polypeptide(L)'
;MDSFRTLIEEYKGKEGVAQLFGVLLYTDQHPNIKKVLRDDDYWLSFNELTGDRFCVFSVKPAKGKYEFPTFPPGTIGMMVQMWKEPAENKKLIELFEIEDTKNIPMLLLFTEIKGEFLKIELKLDNSSQDTAYSSIKEQLEFSCNALSLIKEENLKNPSGLYSALSLHQDDRLKWKLLTKSVDLYAYIKRLLP
;
A
#
# COMPACT_ATOMS: atom_id res chain seq x y z
N MET A 1 4.50 6.09 -20.24
CA MET A 1 5.24 6.25 -18.98
C MET A 1 5.58 7.71 -18.71
N ASP A 2 5.87 8.54 -19.73
CA ASP A 2 5.69 9.99 -19.63
C ASP A 2 4.32 10.34 -19.04
N SER A 3 3.27 9.66 -19.52
CA SER A 3 1.90 9.81 -19.00
C SER A 3 1.72 9.65 -17.48
N PHE A 4 2.49 8.84 -16.73
CA PHE A 4 2.30 8.70 -15.27
C PHE A 4 2.96 9.85 -14.51
N ARG A 5 4.15 10.27 -14.95
CA ARG A 5 4.81 11.49 -14.41
C ARG A 5 4.03 12.74 -14.80
N THR A 6 3.53 12.82 -16.03
CA THR A 6 2.61 13.87 -16.48
C THR A 6 1.32 13.88 -15.66
N LEU A 7 0.72 12.71 -15.36
CA LEU A 7 -0.43 12.60 -14.47
C LEU A 7 -0.13 13.12 -13.07
N ILE A 8 1.02 12.72 -12.49
CA ILE A 8 1.44 13.22 -11.18
C ILE A 8 1.67 14.74 -11.22
N GLU A 9 2.31 15.28 -12.26
CA GLU A 9 2.51 16.73 -12.43
C GLU A 9 1.20 17.49 -12.63
N GLU A 10 0.26 16.93 -13.40
CA GLU A 10 -1.06 17.49 -13.64
C GLU A 10 -1.91 17.56 -12.36
N TYR A 11 -1.81 16.54 -11.50
CA TYR A 11 -2.45 16.55 -10.18
C TYR A 11 -1.69 17.35 -9.13
N LYS A 12 -0.37 17.48 -9.21
CA LYS A 12 0.44 18.39 -8.38
C LYS A 12 0.07 19.87 -8.61
N GLY A 13 -0.41 20.21 -9.81
CA GLY A 13 -0.79 21.56 -10.19
C GLY A 13 -2.16 22.04 -9.68
N LYS A 14 -3.01 21.15 -9.15
CA LYS A 14 -4.36 21.50 -8.66
C LYS A 14 -4.33 22.02 -7.23
N GLU A 15 -4.94 23.18 -6.99
CA GLU A 15 -5.11 23.72 -5.63
C GLU A 15 -5.94 22.77 -4.76
N GLY A 16 -5.45 22.43 -3.56
CA GLY A 16 -6.15 21.60 -2.58
C GLY A 16 -5.83 20.10 -2.62
N VAL A 17 -5.08 19.61 -3.62
CA VAL A 17 -4.63 18.21 -3.67
C VAL A 17 -3.36 18.06 -2.83
N ALA A 18 -3.38 17.17 -1.84
CA ALA A 18 -2.18 16.82 -1.10
C ALA A 18 -1.16 16.19 -2.07
N GLN A 19 0.13 16.49 -1.94
CA GLN A 19 1.19 15.82 -2.73
C GLN A 19 1.41 14.35 -2.28
N LEU A 20 0.35 13.64 -1.94
CA LEU A 20 0.33 12.24 -1.52
C LEU A 20 -0.56 11.47 -2.50
N PHE A 21 0.00 10.44 -3.09
CA PHE A 21 -0.69 9.59 -4.06
C PHE A 21 -0.73 8.15 -3.54
N GLY A 22 -1.84 7.45 -3.81
CA GLY A 22 -2.00 6.04 -3.50
C GLY A 22 -1.89 5.17 -4.75
N VAL A 23 -1.21 4.04 -4.67
CA VAL A 23 -1.20 3.00 -5.70
C VAL A 23 -1.55 1.66 -5.06
N LEU A 24 -2.69 1.09 -5.46
CA LEU A 24 -3.11 -0.25 -5.11
C LEU A 24 -2.39 -1.26 -6.01
N LEU A 25 -1.52 -2.07 -5.41
CA LEU A 25 -0.76 -3.13 -6.08
C LEU A 25 -1.42 -4.49 -5.82
N TYR A 26 -1.82 -5.17 -6.88
CA TYR A 26 -2.44 -6.50 -6.79
C TYR A 26 -2.15 -7.36 -8.04
N THR A 27 -2.21 -8.68 -7.89
CA THR A 27 -2.10 -9.64 -9.02
C THR A 27 -3.37 -10.48 -9.18
N ASP A 28 -3.44 -11.30 -10.22
CA ASP A 28 -4.54 -12.26 -10.42
C ASP A 28 -4.68 -13.32 -9.32
N GLN A 29 -3.68 -13.47 -8.44
CA GLN A 29 -3.79 -14.32 -7.24
C GLN A 29 -4.70 -13.72 -6.17
N HIS A 30 -5.12 -12.47 -6.33
CA HIS A 30 -5.98 -11.74 -5.41
C HIS A 30 -7.38 -11.54 -6.02
N PRO A 31 -8.19 -12.61 -6.13
CA PRO A 31 -9.46 -12.55 -6.84
C PRO A 31 -10.46 -11.62 -6.16
N ASN A 32 -10.44 -11.51 -4.83
CA ASN A 32 -11.38 -10.69 -4.09
C ASN A 32 -11.06 -9.20 -4.26
N ILE A 33 -9.79 -8.81 -4.16
CA ILE A 33 -9.32 -7.45 -4.49
C ILE A 33 -9.67 -7.11 -5.95
N LYS A 34 -9.41 -8.03 -6.88
CA LYS A 34 -9.74 -7.81 -8.30
C LYS A 34 -11.24 -7.64 -8.55
N LYS A 35 -12.10 -8.35 -7.82
CA LYS A 35 -13.56 -8.17 -7.90
C LYS A 35 -13.98 -6.82 -7.35
N VAL A 36 -13.47 -6.44 -6.18
CA VAL A 36 -13.77 -5.14 -5.56
C VAL A 36 -13.36 -3.99 -6.49
N LEU A 37 -12.18 -4.07 -7.09
CA LEU A 37 -11.67 -3.04 -8.02
C LEU A 37 -12.26 -3.11 -9.43
N ARG A 38 -13.13 -4.08 -9.73
CA ARG A 38 -13.86 -4.15 -11.01
C ARG A 38 -15.30 -3.68 -10.89
N ASP A 39 -15.81 -3.62 -9.68
CA ASP A 39 -17.16 -3.15 -9.41
C ASP A 39 -17.14 -1.63 -9.32
N ASP A 40 -17.97 -0.98 -10.13
CA ASP A 40 -18.05 0.48 -10.16
C ASP A 40 -18.65 1.02 -8.86
N ASP A 41 -19.55 0.27 -8.21
CA ASP A 41 -20.20 0.70 -6.96
C ASP A 41 -19.19 0.82 -5.82
N TYR A 42 -18.21 -0.09 -5.75
CA TYR A 42 -17.12 0.01 -4.77
C TYR A 42 -16.19 1.18 -5.08
N TRP A 43 -15.90 1.44 -6.36
CA TRP A 43 -15.10 2.61 -6.76
C TRP A 43 -15.78 3.92 -6.41
N LEU A 44 -17.09 4.04 -6.61
CA LEU A 44 -17.87 5.21 -6.22
C LEU A 44 -17.78 5.43 -4.71
N SER A 45 -17.95 4.37 -3.91
CA SER A 45 -17.78 4.44 -2.44
C SER A 45 -16.39 4.90 -2.03
N PHE A 46 -15.32 4.40 -2.69
CA PHE A 46 -13.96 4.86 -2.41
C PHE A 46 -13.76 6.32 -2.85
N ASN A 47 -14.32 6.73 -3.97
CA ASN A 47 -14.20 8.10 -4.47
C ASN A 47 -14.94 9.11 -3.58
N GLU A 48 -16.11 8.75 -3.04
CA GLU A 48 -16.82 9.55 -2.03
C GLU A 48 -15.96 9.72 -0.76
N LEU A 49 -15.20 8.69 -0.41
CA LEU A 49 -14.34 8.69 0.76
C LEU A 49 -13.08 9.55 0.58
N THR A 50 -12.40 9.42 -0.56
CA THR A 50 -11.15 10.15 -0.85
C THR A 50 -11.41 11.59 -1.29
N GLY A 51 -12.55 11.83 -1.93
CA GLY A 51 -12.91 13.11 -2.56
C GLY A 51 -11.81 13.62 -3.49
N ASP A 52 -11.72 14.95 -3.62
CA ASP A 52 -10.70 15.61 -4.45
C ASP A 52 -9.32 15.72 -3.78
N ARG A 53 -9.18 15.25 -2.53
CA ARG A 53 -7.99 15.50 -1.71
C ARG A 53 -6.90 14.45 -1.88
N PHE A 54 -7.27 13.25 -2.31
CA PHE A 54 -6.37 12.10 -2.38
C PHE A 54 -6.65 11.26 -3.62
N CYS A 55 -5.63 11.09 -4.47
CA CYS A 55 -5.76 10.35 -5.72
C CYS A 55 -5.18 8.93 -5.56
N VAL A 56 -5.99 7.93 -5.91
CA VAL A 56 -5.64 6.51 -5.80
C VAL A 56 -5.69 5.86 -7.18
N PHE A 57 -4.58 5.25 -7.57
CA PHE A 57 -4.45 4.46 -8.78
C PHE A 57 -4.47 2.98 -8.44
N SER A 58 -4.85 2.14 -9.40
CA SER A 58 -4.72 0.69 -9.29
C SER A 58 -3.77 0.18 -10.36
N VAL A 59 -2.80 -0.65 -9.97
CA VAL A 59 -1.77 -1.20 -10.85
C VAL A 59 -1.67 -2.70 -10.62
N LYS A 60 -1.66 -3.42 -11.74
CA LYS A 60 -1.53 -4.87 -11.76
C LYS A 60 -0.15 -5.28 -12.27
N PRO A 61 0.86 -5.46 -11.40
CA PRO A 61 2.16 -5.98 -11.82
C PRO A 61 2.08 -7.40 -12.38
N ALA A 62 3.09 -7.78 -13.16
CA ALA A 62 3.29 -9.16 -13.59
C ALA A 62 3.55 -10.05 -12.36
N LYS A 63 3.11 -11.30 -12.43
CA LYS A 63 3.21 -12.22 -11.30
C LYS A 63 4.63 -12.79 -11.17
N GLY A 64 5.27 -12.58 -10.03
CA GLY A 64 6.50 -13.30 -9.66
C GLY A 64 6.25 -14.74 -9.22
N LYS A 65 7.32 -15.51 -9.13
CA LYS A 65 7.26 -16.94 -8.76
C LYS A 65 8.43 -17.33 -7.88
N TYR A 66 8.16 -18.26 -6.96
CA TYR A 66 9.22 -18.92 -6.22
C TYR A 66 9.86 -19.99 -7.10
N GLU A 67 11.17 -19.89 -7.31
CA GLU A 67 11.97 -20.90 -8.00
C GLU A 67 13.13 -21.33 -7.10
N PHE A 68 13.54 -22.58 -7.23
CA PHE A 68 14.79 -23.02 -6.62
C PHE A 68 15.98 -22.41 -7.40
N PRO A 69 17.06 -22.04 -6.71
CA PRO A 69 18.28 -21.59 -7.37
C PRO A 69 18.80 -22.68 -8.31
N THR A 70 19.28 -22.25 -9.47
CA THR A 70 20.02 -23.12 -10.40
C THR A 70 21.50 -23.00 -10.09
N PHE A 71 22.16 -24.13 -9.85
CA PHE A 71 23.59 -24.18 -9.55
C PHE A 71 24.37 -24.70 -10.76
N PRO A 72 25.56 -24.13 -11.04
CA PRO A 72 26.48 -24.70 -12.02
C PRO A 72 26.88 -26.13 -11.62
N PRO A 73 27.20 -27.00 -12.59
CA PRO A 73 27.68 -28.36 -12.30
C PRO A 73 28.89 -28.34 -11.35
N GLY A 74 28.86 -29.16 -10.28
CA GLY A 74 29.95 -29.28 -9.31
C GLY A 74 29.90 -28.32 -8.13
N THR A 75 28.91 -27.42 -8.06
CA THR A 75 28.70 -26.50 -6.93
C THR A 75 27.61 -27.03 -6.00
N ILE A 76 27.91 -27.10 -4.70
CA ILE A 76 26.91 -27.38 -3.66
C ILE A 76 26.36 -26.04 -3.17
N GLY A 77 25.05 -25.84 -3.29
CA GLY A 77 24.38 -24.65 -2.81
C GLY A 77 23.10 -24.98 -2.05
N MET A 78 22.60 -24.00 -1.29
CA MET A 78 21.41 -24.17 -0.47
C MET A 78 20.14 -24.18 -1.33
N MET A 79 19.33 -25.24 -1.22
CA MET A 79 18.05 -25.40 -1.92
C MET A 79 16.92 -24.63 -1.24
N VAL A 80 17.05 -23.31 -1.15
CA VAL A 80 16.01 -22.43 -0.59
C VAL A 80 15.27 -21.76 -1.73
N GLN A 81 13.94 -21.78 -1.70
CA GLN A 81 13.13 -21.10 -2.71
C GLN A 81 13.37 -19.58 -2.66
N MET A 82 13.72 -19.01 -3.81
CA MET A 82 13.93 -17.57 -3.95
C MET A 82 12.80 -16.97 -4.78
N TRP A 83 12.37 -15.77 -4.39
CA TRP A 83 11.40 -15.01 -5.18
C TRP A 83 12.08 -14.52 -6.46
N LYS A 84 11.53 -14.91 -7.60
CA LYS A 84 11.99 -14.45 -8.91
C LYS A 84 11.04 -13.39 -9.43
N GLU A 85 11.53 -12.16 -9.39
CA GLU A 85 10.81 -11.00 -9.87
C GLU A 85 10.76 -10.97 -11.41
N PRO A 86 9.59 -10.76 -12.02
CA PRO A 86 9.47 -10.60 -13.47
C PRO A 86 10.21 -9.35 -13.96
N ALA A 87 10.88 -9.45 -15.11
CA ALA A 87 11.58 -8.31 -15.70
C ALA A 87 10.63 -7.14 -16.05
N GLU A 88 9.36 -7.43 -16.31
CA GLU A 88 8.30 -6.44 -16.58
C GLU A 88 8.05 -5.49 -15.40
N ASN A 89 8.29 -5.95 -14.17
CA ASN A 89 8.06 -5.16 -12.96
C ASN A 89 9.21 -4.23 -12.62
N LYS A 90 10.38 -4.36 -13.25
CA LYS A 90 11.58 -3.55 -12.94
C LYS A 90 11.29 -2.05 -12.91
N LYS A 91 10.55 -1.55 -13.90
CA LYS A 91 10.21 -0.12 -13.98
C LYS A 91 9.29 0.34 -12.84
N LEU A 92 8.41 -0.53 -12.34
CA LEU A 92 7.54 -0.24 -11.22
C LEU A 92 8.33 -0.24 -9.91
N ILE A 93 9.22 -1.23 -9.76
CA ILE A 93 10.11 -1.39 -8.61
C ILE A 93 11.05 -0.20 -8.46
N GLU A 94 11.69 0.19 -9.56
CA GLU A 94 12.59 1.36 -9.60
C GLU A 94 11.83 2.68 -9.34
N LEU A 95 10.62 2.83 -9.88
CA LEU A 95 9.85 4.08 -9.74
C LEU A 95 9.32 4.30 -8.33
N PHE A 96 8.89 3.23 -7.66
CA PHE A 96 8.35 3.29 -6.31
C PHE A 96 9.37 2.90 -5.23
N GLU A 97 10.62 2.66 -5.62
CA GLU A 97 11.70 2.18 -4.76
C GLU A 97 11.28 0.99 -3.87
N ILE A 98 10.42 0.10 -4.36
CA ILE A 98 10.02 -1.13 -3.66
C ILE A 98 11.06 -2.23 -3.88
N GLU A 99 11.26 -3.12 -2.90
CA GLU A 99 12.27 -4.17 -3.01
C GLU A 99 11.87 -5.25 -4.02
N ASP A 100 10.63 -5.73 -3.91
CA ASP A 100 10.04 -6.74 -4.78
C ASP A 100 8.51 -6.68 -4.76
N THR A 101 7.86 -7.50 -5.59
CA THR A 101 6.39 -7.64 -5.59
C THR A 101 5.90 -8.81 -4.73
N LYS A 102 6.71 -9.31 -3.78
CA LYS A 102 6.38 -10.50 -2.97
C LYS A 102 5.24 -10.26 -1.98
N ASN A 103 5.17 -9.04 -1.43
CA ASN A 103 4.29 -8.71 -0.29
C ASN A 103 2.95 -8.06 -0.68
N ILE A 104 2.49 -8.25 -1.92
CA ILE A 104 1.16 -7.81 -2.39
C ILE A 104 0.05 -8.78 -1.91
N PRO A 105 -1.22 -8.34 -1.77
CA PRO A 105 -1.77 -7.05 -2.18
C PRO A 105 -1.49 -5.95 -1.15
N MET A 106 -1.23 -4.74 -1.64
CA MET A 106 -0.93 -3.59 -0.77
C MET A 106 -1.42 -2.27 -1.37
N LEU A 107 -1.68 -1.30 -0.51
CA LEU A 107 -1.79 0.12 -0.85
C LEU A 107 -0.44 0.78 -0.56
N LEU A 108 0.22 1.26 -1.62
CA LEU A 108 1.43 2.05 -1.52
C LEU A 108 1.05 3.53 -1.52
N LEU A 109 1.32 4.24 -0.43
CA LEU A 109 1.26 5.69 -0.41
C LEU A 109 2.63 6.23 -0.75
N PHE A 110 2.72 7.23 -1.61
CA PHE A 110 4.00 7.87 -1.92
C PHE A 110 3.86 9.39 -2.07
N THR A 111 4.94 10.08 -1.73
CA THR A 111 5.12 11.51 -1.94
C THR A 111 6.54 11.77 -2.44
N GLU A 112 6.71 12.79 -3.28
CA GLU A 112 8.02 13.15 -3.82
C GLU A 112 8.58 14.36 -3.07
N ILE A 113 9.77 14.22 -2.51
CA ILE A 113 10.47 15.28 -1.78
C ILE A 113 11.82 15.50 -2.43
N LYS A 114 12.01 16.63 -3.11
CA LYS A 114 13.32 17.03 -3.67
C LYS A 114 13.99 15.93 -4.53
N GLY A 115 13.18 15.13 -5.24
CA GLY A 115 13.66 14.05 -6.11
C GLY A 115 13.77 12.67 -5.44
N GLU A 116 13.47 12.55 -4.15
CA GLU A 116 13.36 11.27 -3.43
C GLU A 116 11.89 10.91 -3.20
N PHE A 117 11.53 9.64 -3.39
CA PHE A 117 10.17 9.15 -3.13
C PHE A 117 10.08 8.58 -1.71
N LEU A 118 9.31 9.25 -0.86
CA LEU A 118 8.97 8.68 0.43
C LEU A 118 7.70 7.85 0.30
N LYS A 119 7.77 6.61 0.80
CA LYS A 119 6.73 5.61 0.62
C LYS A 119 6.27 4.99 1.93
N ILE A 120 4.99 4.60 1.96
CA ILE A 120 4.38 3.87 3.04
C ILE A 120 3.65 2.67 2.45
N GLU A 121 4.02 1.47 2.90
CA GLU A 121 3.45 0.20 2.44
C GLU A 121 2.38 -0.28 3.41
N LEU A 122 1.11 -0.27 2.97
CA LEU A 122 -0.04 -0.73 3.75
C LEU A 122 -0.56 -2.05 3.19
N LYS A 123 -0.36 -3.15 3.92
CA LYS A 123 -0.84 -4.47 3.50
C LYS A 123 -2.37 -4.54 3.46
N LEU A 124 -2.88 -5.22 2.44
CA LEU A 124 -4.30 -5.48 2.26
C LEU A 124 -4.62 -6.95 2.52
N ASP A 125 -5.80 -7.19 3.07
CA ASP A 125 -6.34 -8.53 3.24
C ASP A 125 -7.21 -8.90 2.02
N ASN A 126 -7.10 -10.15 1.57
CA ASN A 126 -7.84 -10.68 0.41
C ASN A 126 -8.57 -11.99 0.73
N SER A 127 -8.76 -12.33 2.01
CA SER A 127 -9.41 -13.57 2.46
C SER A 127 -10.84 -13.73 1.95
N SER A 128 -11.61 -12.64 1.90
CA SER A 128 -12.95 -12.59 1.33
C SER A 128 -13.19 -11.29 0.55
N GLN A 129 -14.29 -11.20 -0.19
CA GLN A 129 -14.68 -9.97 -0.89
C GLN A 129 -14.99 -8.84 0.09
N ASP A 130 -15.74 -9.12 1.16
CA ASP A 130 -16.07 -8.13 2.19
C ASP A 130 -14.83 -7.68 2.95
N THR A 131 -13.92 -8.61 3.24
CA THR A 131 -12.65 -8.31 3.90
C THR A 131 -11.73 -7.48 3.00
N ALA A 132 -11.68 -7.78 1.69
CA ALA A 132 -10.93 -7.00 0.72
C ALA A 132 -11.45 -5.56 0.62
N TYR A 133 -12.77 -5.39 0.52
CA TYR A 133 -13.41 -4.08 0.51
C TYR A 133 -13.13 -3.31 1.80
N SER A 134 -13.38 -3.94 2.95
CA SER A 134 -13.19 -3.31 4.27
C SER A 134 -11.72 -2.96 4.51
N SER A 135 -10.79 -3.83 4.08
CA SER A 135 -9.35 -3.58 4.20
C SER A 135 -8.92 -2.38 3.37
N ILE A 136 -9.34 -2.29 2.10
CA ILE A 136 -9.06 -1.11 1.25
C ILE A 136 -9.67 0.14 1.89
N LYS A 137 -10.95 0.09 2.27
CA LYS A 137 -11.66 1.20 2.90
C LYS A 137 -10.93 1.71 4.15
N GLU A 138 -10.55 0.81 5.05
CA GLU A 138 -9.79 1.17 6.27
C GLU A 138 -8.45 1.84 5.96
N GLN A 139 -7.72 1.39 4.94
CA GLN A 139 -6.45 2.02 4.57
C GLN A 139 -6.66 3.39 3.93
N LEU A 140 -7.71 3.55 3.12
CA LEU A 140 -8.07 4.84 2.54
C LEU A 140 -8.54 5.83 3.60
N GLU A 141 -9.39 5.39 4.55
CA GLU A 141 -9.83 6.20 5.69
C GLU A 141 -8.66 6.64 6.55
N PHE A 142 -7.75 5.71 6.85
CA PHE A 142 -6.52 6.04 7.57
C PHE A 142 -5.70 7.10 6.84
N SER A 143 -5.54 6.97 5.52
CA SER A 143 -4.80 7.92 4.69
C SER A 143 -5.49 9.30 4.69
N CYS A 144 -6.81 9.34 4.53
CA CYS A 144 -7.59 10.59 4.53
C CYS A 144 -7.57 11.27 5.92
N ASN A 145 -7.67 10.49 6.99
CA ASN A 145 -7.58 11.02 8.36
C ASN A 145 -6.19 11.60 8.62
N ALA A 146 -5.13 10.89 8.26
CA ALA A 146 -3.77 11.40 8.38
C ALA A 146 -3.56 12.67 7.54
N LEU A 147 -4.17 12.76 6.35
CA LEU A 147 -4.18 13.97 5.52
C LEU A 147 -4.94 15.14 6.18
N SER A 148 -6.08 14.88 6.83
CA SER A 148 -6.89 15.91 7.49
C SER A 148 -6.22 16.54 8.73
N LEU A 149 -5.29 15.81 9.36
CA LEU A 149 -4.51 16.30 10.50
C LEU A 149 -3.36 17.22 10.08
N ILE A 150 -3.06 17.26 8.79
CA ILE A 150 -2.06 18.14 8.22
C ILE A 150 -2.72 19.48 7.89
N LYS A 151 -2.25 20.55 8.52
CA LYS A 151 -2.70 21.92 8.23
C LYS A 151 -2.60 22.20 6.73
N GLU A 152 -3.55 22.95 6.16
CA GLU A 152 -3.59 23.27 4.72
C GLU A 152 -2.27 23.88 4.21
N GLU A 153 -1.58 24.63 5.06
CA GLU A 153 -0.25 25.22 4.82
C GLU A 153 0.85 24.16 4.56
N ASN A 154 0.69 22.95 5.10
CA ASN A 154 1.61 21.82 4.97
C ASN A 154 1.16 20.78 3.92
N LEU A 155 -0.01 20.93 3.29
CA LEU A 155 -0.42 20.05 2.18
C LEU A 155 0.49 20.17 0.96
N LYS A 156 1.18 21.33 0.84
CA LYS A 156 2.25 21.57 -0.14
C LYS A 156 3.65 21.24 0.39
N ASN A 157 3.76 20.69 1.60
CA ASN A 157 5.02 20.31 2.24
C ASN A 157 5.14 18.78 2.38
N PRO A 158 5.77 18.11 1.39
CA PRO A 158 5.90 16.65 1.36
C PRO A 158 6.53 16.05 2.63
N SER A 159 7.44 16.76 3.30
CA SER A 159 8.16 16.20 4.46
C SER A 159 7.28 16.16 5.69
N GLY A 160 6.43 17.19 5.88
CA GLY A 160 5.42 17.20 6.92
C GLY A 160 4.35 16.12 6.71
N LEU A 161 3.98 15.89 5.44
CA LEU A 161 3.07 14.82 5.03
C LEU A 161 3.59 13.44 5.41
N TYR A 162 4.82 13.12 5.01
CA TYR A 162 5.41 11.83 5.32
C TYR A 162 5.59 11.62 6.82
N SER A 163 6.12 12.60 7.55
CA SER A 163 6.31 12.47 9.00
C SER A 163 5.00 12.28 9.77
N ALA A 164 3.93 12.96 9.38
CA ALA A 164 2.62 12.77 10.00
C ALA A 164 2.08 11.36 9.72
N LEU A 165 2.17 10.89 8.47
CA LEU A 165 1.71 9.55 8.10
C LEU A 165 2.51 8.44 8.77
N SER A 166 3.84 8.57 8.86
CA SER A 166 4.71 7.59 9.52
C SER A 166 4.45 7.52 11.02
N LEU A 167 4.26 8.68 11.68
CA LEU A 167 3.88 8.74 13.10
C LEU A 167 2.54 8.04 13.35
N HIS A 168 1.53 8.31 12.52
CA HIS A 168 0.22 7.67 12.65
C HIS A 168 0.24 6.17 12.35
N GLN A 169 1.12 5.72 11.46
CA GLN A 169 1.28 4.30 11.16
C GLN A 169 1.93 3.56 12.34
N ASP A 170 2.96 4.14 12.94
CA ASP A 170 3.61 3.61 14.14
C ASP A 170 2.64 3.55 15.33
N ASP A 171 1.83 4.60 15.51
CA ASP A 171 0.79 4.62 16.54
C ASP A 171 -0.29 3.57 16.26
N ARG A 172 -0.70 3.37 15.01
CA ARG A 172 -1.67 2.32 14.65
C ARG A 172 -1.11 0.92 14.88
N LEU A 173 0.17 0.68 14.61
CA LEU A 173 0.84 -0.58 14.92
C LEU A 173 0.89 -0.82 16.43
N LYS A 174 1.24 0.21 17.21
CA LYS A 174 1.22 0.16 18.68
C LYS A 174 -0.18 -0.08 19.23
N TRP A 175 -1.20 0.61 18.70
CA TRP A 175 -2.60 0.41 19.09
C TRP A 175 -3.10 -0.98 18.72
N LYS A 176 -2.81 -1.51 17.52
CA LYS A 176 -3.15 -2.90 17.14
C LYS A 176 -2.44 -3.94 18.01
N LEU A 177 -1.21 -3.67 18.44
CA LEU A 177 -0.48 -4.53 19.38
C LEU A 177 -1.07 -4.47 20.79
N LEU A 178 -1.45 -3.27 21.25
CA LEU A 178 -2.11 -3.06 22.54
C LEU A 178 -3.48 -3.73 22.57
N THR A 179 -4.33 -3.54 21.55
CA THR A 179 -5.64 -4.20 21.50
C THR A 179 -5.51 -5.72 21.41
N LYS A 180 -4.60 -6.24 20.56
CA LYS A 180 -4.31 -7.68 20.51
C LYS A 180 -3.81 -8.24 21.84
N SER A 181 -3.01 -7.47 22.58
CA SER A 181 -2.50 -7.88 23.90
C SER A 181 -3.60 -7.88 24.96
N VAL A 182 -4.52 -6.91 24.91
CA VAL A 182 -5.70 -6.84 25.77
C VAL A 182 -6.67 -7.99 25.45
N ASP A 183 -6.87 -8.31 24.17
CA ASP A 183 -7.70 -9.44 23.72
C ASP A 183 -7.10 -10.79 24.13
N LEU A 184 -5.77 -10.94 24.03
CA LEU A 184 -5.05 -12.13 24.49
C LEU A 184 -5.16 -12.28 26.01
N TYR A 185 -5.04 -11.18 26.76
CA TYR A 185 -5.22 -11.17 28.20
C TYR A 185 -6.66 -11.51 28.60
N ALA A 186 -7.66 -10.97 27.90
CA ALA A 186 -9.07 -11.29 28.11
C ALA A 186 -9.39 -12.76 27.80
N TYR A 187 -8.75 -13.33 26.76
CA TYR A 187 -8.86 -14.73 26.40
C TYR A 187 -8.23 -15.65 27.47
N ILE A 188 -7.03 -15.34 27.96
CA ILE A 188 -6.36 -16.10 29.03
C ILE A 188 -7.15 -16.00 30.34
N LYS A 189 -7.71 -14.82 30.66
CA LYS A 189 -8.56 -14.63 31.84
C LYS A 189 -9.86 -15.44 31.80
N ARG A 190 -10.38 -15.76 30.61
CA ARG A 190 -11.53 -16.66 30.43
C ARG A 190 -11.20 -18.15 30.55
N LEU A 191 -9.92 -18.51 30.42
CA LEU A 191 -9.45 -19.90 30.51
C LEU A 191 -8.93 -20.27 31.91
N LEU A 192 -8.80 -19.29 32.79
CA LEU A 192 -8.49 -19.52 34.20
C LEU A 192 -9.81 -19.79 34.96
N PRO A 193 -9.89 -20.86 35.78
CA PRO A 193 -11.09 -21.23 36.54
C PRO A 193 -11.47 -20.21 37.61
#